data_AF-A0A8C6SZ42-F1
#
_entry.id   AF-A0A8C6SZ42-F1
#
_cell.length_a   1.000
_cell.length_b   1.000
_cell.length_c   1.000
_cell.angle_alpha   90.00
_cell.angle_beta   90.00
_cell.angle_gamma   90.00
#
_symmetry.space_group_name_H-M   'P 1'
#
loop_
_entity.id
_entity.type
_entity.pdbx_description
1 polymer ?
#
loop_
_entity_poly.entity_id
_entity_poly.type
_entity_poly.pdbx_seq_one_letter_code
_entity_poly.pdbx_strand_id
1 'polypeptide(L)' 'KTHCEGYPLLGAYVPQCDANGAYLPQQCHGSNGHCWCVDSTGQERPGTRTDPGAPQHNCTHPGAIAKKELL' A
#
# COMPACT_ATOMS: atom_id res chain seq x y z
N LYS A 1 -12.10 0.49 -12.55
CA LYS A 1 -10.89 0.87 -11.80
C LYS A 1 -11.35 1.56 -10.54
N THR A 2 -10.94 1.10 -9.36
CA THR A 2 -11.27 1.74 -8.09
C THR A 2 -10.58 3.10 -8.10
N HIS A 3 -11.34 4.15 -8.40
CA HIS A 3 -10.88 5.52 -8.34
C HIS A 3 -10.64 5.90 -6.87
N CYS A 4 -9.67 6.77 -6.63
CA CYS A 4 -9.30 7.27 -5.31
C CYS A 4 -10.49 7.93 -4.60
N GLU A 5 -11.43 8.48 -5.36
CA GLU A 5 -12.76 8.87 -4.88
C GLU A 5 -13.80 7.78 -5.14
N GLY A 6 -13.92 6.86 -4.17
CA GLY A 6 -15.10 6.00 -4.02
C GLY A 6 -15.74 6.23 -2.66
N TYR A 7 -17.06 6.09 -2.57
CA TYR A 7 -17.72 5.80 -1.29
C TYR A 7 -17.60 4.29 -1.04
N PRO A 8 -16.59 3.82 -0.29
CA PRO A 8 -16.46 2.40 -0.03
C PRO A 8 -17.65 1.91 0.80
N LEU A 9 -17.99 0.64 0.60
CA LEU A 9 -18.72 -0.08 1.61
C LEU A 9 -17.93 -0.04 2.93
N LEU A 10 -18.63 0.02 4.06
CA LEU A 10 -17.99 0.05 5.38
C LEU A 10 -16.98 -1.11 5.50
N GLY A 11 -15.75 -0.76 5.85
CA GLY A 11 -14.66 -1.73 6.02
C GLY A 11 -13.94 -2.14 4.74
N ALA A 12 -14.35 -1.66 3.56
CA ALA A 12 -13.64 -1.92 2.30
C ALA A 12 -12.40 -1.04 2.15
N TYR A 13 -11.42 -1.56 1.43
CA TYR A 13 -10.20 -0.84 1.11
C TYR A 13 -10.46 0.27 0.10
N VAL A 14 -10.03 1.48 0.45
CA VAL A 14 -9.98 2.65 -0.44
C VAL A 14 -8.52 2.94 -0.79
N PRO A 15 -8.15 2.98 -2.07
CA PRO A 15 -6.87 3.49 -2.50
C PRO A 15 -6.59 4.91 -1.99
N GLN A 16 -5.35 5.16 -1.64
CA GLN A 16 -4.86 6.44 -1.16
C GLN A 16 -4.04 7.05 -2.29
N CYS A 17 -4.29 8.31 -2.60
CA CYS A 17 -3.70 8.97 -3.74
C CYS A 17 -3.25 10.38 -3.36
N ASP A 18 -2.30 10.90 -4.13
CA ASP A 18 -1.88 12.29 -4.03
C ASP A 18 -2.91 13.24 -4.66
N ALA A 19 -2.62 14.54 -4.63
CA ALA A 19 -3.51 15.57 -5.19
C ALA A 19 -3.69 15.47 -6.72
N ASN A 20 -2.83 14.73 -7.42
CA ASN A 20 -2.94 14.49 -8.86
C ASN A 20 -3.67 13.19 -9.18
N GLY A 21 -4.12 12.44 -8.17
CA GLY A 21 -4.76 11.14 -8.32
C GLY A 21 -3.79 9.99 -8.58
N ALA A 22 -2.49 10.18 -8.37
CA ALA A 22 -1.51 9.10 -8.43
C ALA A 22 -1.52 8.31 -7.11
N TYR A 23 -1.37 6.99 -7.17
CA TYR A 23 -1.27 6.16 -5.97
C TYR A 23 -0.12 6.62 -5.09
N LEU A 24 -0.38 6.74 -3.79
CA LEU A 24 0.71 6.89 -2.83
C LEU A 24 1.52 5.60 -2.82
N PRO A 25 2.87 5.65 -2.77
CA PRO A 25 3.69 4.45 -2.75
C PRO A 25 3.38 3.51 -1.58
N GLN A 26 2.85 4.06 -0.48
CA GLN A 26 2.39 3.30 0.67
C GLN A 26 0.85 3.35 0.74
N GLN A 27 0.26 2.18 0.82
CA GLN A 27 -1.17 1.97 1.00
C GLN A 27 -1.44 1.35 2.37
N CYS A 28 -2.53 1.75 3.00
CA CYS A 28 -2.98 1.27 4.30
C CYS A 28 -4.49 1.03 4.25
N HIS A 29 -4.91 -0.14 4.72
CA HIS A 29 -6.31 -0.47 4.87
C HIS A 29 -6.80 -0.02 6.25
N GLY A 30 -7.49 1.12 6.31
CA GLY A 30 -7.89 1.73 7.57
C GLY A 30 -8.77 0.85 8.48
N SER A 31 -9.52 -0.10 7.92
CA SER A 31 -10.44 -0.94 8.70
C SER A 31 -9.75 -2.06 9.48
N ASN A 32 -8.66 -2.61 8.95
CA ASN A 32 -7.94 -3.73 9.56
C ASN A 32 -6.49 -3.40 9.90
N GLY A 33 -5.98 -2.21 9.56
CA GLY A 33 -4.69 -1.67 9.98
C GLY A 33 -3.48 -2.18 9.20
N HIS A 34 -3.66 -3.03 8.19
CA HIS A 34 -2.56 -3.50 7.36
C HIS A 34 -2.06 -2.42 6.41
N CYS A 35 -0.75 -2.36 6.15
CA CYS A 35 -0.15 -1.49 5.15
C CYS A 35 0.78 -2.26 4.20
N TRP A 36 0.95 -1.78 2.97
CA TRP A 36 1.81 -2.37 1.95
C TRP A 36 2.34 -1.31 0.98
N CYS A 37 3.40 -1.63 0.23
CA CYS A 37 3.88 -0.77 -0.84
C CYS A 37 3.20 -1.12 -2.16
N VAL A 38 2.94 -0.14 -3.00
CA VAL A 38 2.42 -0.32 -4.36
C VAL A 38 3.34 0.29 -5.42
N ASP A 39 3.18 -0.14 -6.67
CA ASP A 39 3.77 0.52 -7.84
C ASP A 39 2.86 1.66 -8.38
N SER A 40 3.27 2.29 -9.48
CA SER A 40 2.52 3.39 -10.10
C SER A 40 1.15 2.99 -10.66
N THR A 41 0.89 1.69 -10.81
CA THR A 41 -0.41 1.16 -11.24
C THR A 41 -1.33 0.83 -10.06
N GLY A 42 -0.82 0.93 -8.83
CA GLY A 42 -1.50 0.57 -7.60
C GLY A 42 -1.37 -0.91 -7.23
N GLN A 43 -0.50 -1.66 -7.92
CA GLN A 43 -0.28 -3.07 -7.63
C GLN A 43 0.65 -3.24 -6.44
N GLU A 44 0.24 -4.08 -5.48
CA GLU A 44 1.05 -4.41 -4.32
C GLU A 44 2.39 -5.07 -4.69
N ARG A 45 3.46 -4.58 -4.06
CA ARG A 45 4.80 -5.15 -4.17
C ARG A 45 4.92 -6.36 -3.23
N PRO A 46 5.34 -7.54 -3.72
CA PRO A 46 5.48 -8.73 -2.89
C PRO A 46 6.35 -8.51 -1.64
N GLY A 47 5.90 -9.06 -0.50
CA GLY A 47 6.66 -9.03 0.75
C GLY A 47 6.68 -7.68 1.47
N THR A 48 5.85 -6.72 1.07
CA THR A 48 5.77 -5.39 1.70
C THR A 48 4.58 -5.22 2.64
N ARG A 49 3.70 -6.22 2.73
CA ARG A 49 2.54 -6.17 3.61
C ARG A 49 2.96 -6.34 5.07
N THR A 50 2.41 -5.49 5.92
CA THR A 50 2.70 -5.41 7.35
C THR A 50 1.42 -5.59 8.16
N ASP A 51 1.56 -6.20 9.34
CA ASP A 51 0.50 -6.33 10.33
C ASP A 51 0.23 -4.98 11.03
N PRO A 52 -0.96 -4.81 11.63
CA PRO A 52 -1.29 -3.59 12.37
C PRO A 52 -0.27 -3.31 13.48
N GLY A 53 0.29 -2.10 13.48
CA GLY A 53 1.29 -1.68 14.46
C GLY A 53 2.72 -2.15 14.17
N ALA A 54 2.95 -2.92 13.11
CA ALA A 54 4.31 -3.25 12.66
C ALA A 54 4.99 -2.03 12.00
N PRO A 55 6.33 -1.93 12.06
CA PRO A 55 7.07 -0.89 11.35
C PRO A 55 6.82 -0.96 9.83
N GLN A 56 6.63 0.20 9.21
CA GLN A 56 6.36 0.31 7.78
C GLN A 56 7.65 0.23 6.94
N HIS A 57 7.51 -0.27 5.71
CA HIS A 57 8.61 -0.29 4.74
C HIS A 57 8.82 1.10 4.10
N ASN A 58 10.05 1.40 3.70
CA ASN A 58 10.32 2.56 2.86
C ASN A 58 9.84 2.27 1.42
N CYS A 59 8.64 2.76 1.08
CA CYS A 59 8.03 2.48 -0.22
C CYS A 59 8.54 3.36 -1.38
N THR A 60 9.35 4.40 -1.12
CA THR A 60 9.88 5.29 -2.17
C THR A 60 11.08 4.69 -2.91
N HIS A 61 11.65 3.60 -2.40
CA HIS A 61 12.75 2.90 -3.05
C HIS A 61 12.26 1.58 -3.69
N PRO A 62 12.46 1.40 -5.01
CA PRO A 62 12.11 0.16 -5.72
C PRO A 62 12.82 -1.08 -5.15
N GLY A 63 13.92 -0.87 -4.42
CA GLY A 63 14.73 -1.92 -3.78
C GLY A 63 14.30 -2.33 -2.38
N ALA A 64 13.25 -1.76 -1.79
CA ALA A 64 12.74 -2.18 -0.47
C ALA A 64 11.98 -3.53 -0.47
N ILE A 65 12.36 -4.44 -1.37
CA ILE A 65 12.06 -5.87 -1.20
C ILE A 65 12.89 -6.30 0.01
N ALA A 66 12.21 -6.85 1.02
CA ALA A 66 12.87 -7.40 2.20
C ALA A 66 14.06 -8.28 1.75
N LYS A 67 15.27 -7.93 2.19
CA LYS A 67 16.47 -8.77 2.05
C LYS A 67 16.30 -10.05 2.89
N LYS A 68 15.37 -10.94 2.53
CA LYS A 68 15.22 -12.23 3.22
C LYS A 68 14.75 -13.41 2.36
N GLU A 69 14.87 -13.34 1.04
CA GLU A 69 14.62 -14.47 0.13
C GLU A 69 15.79 -14.65 -0.87
N LEU A 70 17.03 -14.45 -0.40
CA LEU A 70 18.23 -14.93 -1.11
C LEU A 70 19.38 -15.18 -0.13
N LEU A 71 19.14 -16.05 0.85
CA LEU A 71 20.14 -16.82 1.59
C LEU A 71 19.46 -18.00 2.28
#